data_AF-A0A6P0MMY3-F1
#
_entry.id   AF-A0A6P0MMY3-F1
#
_cell.length_a   1.000
_cell.length_b   1.000
_cell.length_c   1.000
_cell.angle_alpha   90.00
_cell.angle_beta   90.00
_cell.angle_gamma   90.00
#
_symmetry.space_group_name_H-M   'P 1'
#
loop_
_entity.id
_entity.type
_entity.pdbx_description
1 polymer ?
#
loop_
_entity_poly.entity_id
_entity_poly.type
_entity_poly.pdbx_seq_one_letter_code
_entity_poly.pdbx_strand_id
1 'polypeptide(L)'
;MPATIYQPSKAVSSAIISIDYQPKQFLSFDVIEASKGHIVWSENKATALECQIRDTTYTFNRKHLEIMSKSERHILYGHLGVDGNKLEATLA
;
A
#
# COMPACT_ATOMS: atom_id res chain seq x y z
N MET A 1 -34.97 -13.11 17.85
CA MET A 1 -33.73 -13.17 17.05
C MET A 1 -33.29 -11.73 16.80
N PRO A 2 -32.10 -11.26 17.23
CA PRO A 2 -31.68 -9.91 16.91
C PRO A 2 -31.31 -9.84 15.43
N ALA A 3 -31.88 -8.86 14.73
CA ALA A 3 -31.51 -8.55 13.35
C ALA A 3 -30.08 -8.02 13.33
N THR A 4 -29.17 -8.76 12.70
CA THR A 4 -27.82 -8.27 12.42
C THR A 4 -27.95 -7.12 11.43
N ILE A 5 -27.81 -5.90 11.94
CA ILE A 5 -27.70 -4.70 11.09
C ILE A 5 -26.40 -4.84 10.32
N TYR A 6 -26.50 -5.23 9.05
CA TYR A 6 -25.42 -5.03 8.10
C TYR A 6 -25.20 -3.52 8.01
N GLN A 7 -24.23 -3.00 8.75
CA GLN A 7 -23.68 -1.70 8.43
C GLN A 7 -23.17 -1.81 6.99
N PRO A 8 -23.57 -0.90 6.08
CA PRO A 8 -22.87 -0.77 4.82
C PRO A 8 -21.45 -0.40 5.20
N SER A 9 -20.54 -1.38 5.14
CA SER A 9 -19.10 -1.14 5.23
C SER A 9 -18.83 0.02 4.29
N LYS A 10 -18.38 1.16 4.83
CA LYS A 10 -17.90 2.31 4.04
C LYS A 10 -17.22 1.72 2.82
N ALA A 11 -17.75 1.97 1.63
CA ALA A 11 -17.21 1.42 0.40
C ALA A 11 -15.72 1.77 0.38
N VAL A 12 -14.89 0.78 0.73
CA VAL A 12 -13.44 0.94 0.68
C VAL A 12 -13.19 0.92 -0.79
N SER A 13 -12.94 2.10 -1.37
CA SER A 13 -12.62 2.24 -2.79
C SER A 13 -11.50 1.26 -3.11
N SER A 14 -11.85 0.15 -3.74
CA SER A 14 -10.92 -0.91 -4.08
C SER A 14 -10.15 -0.46 -5.30
N ALA A 15 -8.87 -0.18 -5.15
CA ALA A 15 -7.99 0.10 -6.26
C ALA A 15 -7.16 -1.15 -6.53
N ILE A 16 -7.15 -1.61 -7.78
CA ILE A 16 -6.24 -2.67 -8.20
C ILE A 16 -4.91 -2.01 -8.54
N ILE A 17 -3.88 -2.32 -7.77
CA ILE A 17 -2.52 -1.86 -8.01
C ILE A 17 -1.77 -2.96 -8.75
N SER A 18 -1.08 -2.57 -9.80
CA SER A 18 -0.35 -3.47 -10.68
C SER A 18 1.05 -2.91 -10.90
N ILE A 19 2.06 -3.63 -10.42
CA ILE A 19 3.46 -3.20 -10.48
C ILE A 19 4.38 -4.29 -11.00
N ASP A 20 5.43 -3.89 -11.69
CA ASP A 20 6.56 -4.76 -12.02
C ASP A 20 7.51 -4.77 -10.82
N TYR A 21 7.47 -5.84 -10.02
CA TYR A 21 8.15 -5.93 -8.73
C TYR A 21 9.59 -6.45 -8.86
N GLN A 22 9.82 -7.39 -9.77
CA GLN A 22 11.14 -7.90 -10.14
C GLN A 22 11.16 -8.21 -11.63
N PRO A 23 12.34 -8.35 -12.26
CA PRO A 23 12.40 -8.82 -13.65
C PRO A 23 11.58 -10.11 -13.82
N LYS A 24 10.46 -10.02 -14.56
CA LYS A 24 9.48 -11.09 -14.81
C LYS A 24 8.54 -11.45 -13.64
N GLN A 25 8.43 -10.63 -12.61
CA GLN A 25 7.43 -10.78 -11.55
C GLN A 25 6.53 -9.57 -11.49
N PHE A 26 5.32 -9.76 -12.01
CA PHE A 26 4.25 -8.80 -11.89
C PHE A 26 3.46 -9.05 -10.60
N LEU A 27 3.32 -8.02 -9.77
CA LEU A 27 2.47 -8.05 -8.60
C LEU A 27 1.20 -7.27 -8.90
N SER A 28 0.06 -7.96 -8.88
CA SER A 28 -1.25 -7.35 -9.00
C SER A 28 -2.10 -7.73 -7.79
N PHE A 29 -2.59 -6.71 -7.09
CA PHE A 29 -3.37 -6.89 -5.87
C PHE A 29 -4.41 -5.79 -5.73
N ASP A 30 -5.52 -6.12 -5.09
CA ASP A 30 -6.46 -5.12 -4.62
C ASP A 30 -5.91 -4.50 -3.34
N VAL A 31 -5.97 -3.18 -3.20
CA VAL A 31 -5.49 -2.48 -1.99
C VAL A 31 -6.09 -3.08 -0.72
N ILE A 32 -7.34 -3.59 -0.76
CA ILE A 32 -7.96 -4.23 0.41
C ILE A 32 -7.26 -5.52 0.86
N GLU A 33 -6.47 -6.13 -0.02
CA GLU A 33 -5.66 -7.33 0.28
C GLU A 33 -4.35 -6.97 0.99
N ALA A 34 -3.99 -5.69 1.02
CA ALA A 34 -2.80 -5.18 1.69
C ALA A 34 -3.10 -4.88 3.17
N SER A 35 -2.17 -5.19 4.05
CA SER A 35 -2.30 -5.00 5.49
C SER A 35 -0.94 -4.73 6.13
N LYS A 36 -0.95 -4.28 7.40
CA LYS A 36 0.26 -4.09 8.23
C LYS A 36 1.36 -3.26 7.54
N GLY A 37 0.98 -2.16 6.90
CA GLY A 37 1.94 -1.30 6.21
C GLY A 37 2.76 -0.46 7.18
N HIS A 38 4.07 -0.39 6.94
CA HIS A 38 4.96 0.49 7.67
C HIS A 38 6.09 1.01 6.78
N ILE A 39 6.60 2.19 7.12
CA ILE A 39 7.73 2.77 6.42
C ILE A 39 9.01 2.16 6.98
N VAL A 40 9.88 1.68 6.08
CA VAL A 40 11.23 1.22 6.41
C VAL A 40 12.16 2.44 6.43
N TRP A 41 12.95 2.57 7.49
CA TRP A 41 13.85 3.70 7.71
C TRP A 41 15.31 3.25 7.75
N SER A 42 16.20 4.02 7.13
CA SER A 42 17.65 3.90 7.23
C SER A 42 18.23 5.28 7.52
N GLU A 43 19.08 5.41 8.54
CA GLU A 43 19.74 6.69 8.89
C GLU A 43 18.77 7.90 8.95
N ASN A 44 17.61 7.71 9.58
CA ASN A 44 16.51 8.69 9.64
C ASN A 44 15.88 9.08 8.30
N LYS A 45 16.11 8.29 7.24
CA LYS A 45 15.48 8.46 5.93
C LYS A 45 14.54 7.31 5.61
N ALA A 46 13.33 7.60 5.13
CA ALA A 46 12.44 6.57 4.60
C ALA A 46 13.06 5.99 3.33
N THR A 47 13.19 4.67 3.25
CA THR A 47 13.83 3.97 2.12
C THR A 47 12.86 3.11 1.33
N ALA A 48 11.82 2.60 1.98
CA ALA A 48 10.80 1.77 1.35
C ALA A 48 9.50 1.79 2.15
N LEU A 49 8.41 1.37 1.51
CA LEU A 49 7.17 0.96 2.15
C LEU A 49 7.15 -0.56 2.21
N GLU A 50 7.00 -1.12 3.40
CA GLU A 50 6.75 -2.55 3.56
C GLU A 50 5.28 -2.78 3.93
N CYS A 51 4.64 -3.75 3.30
CA CYS A 51 3.28 -4.17 3.64
C CYS A 51 3.05 -5.64 3.34
N GLN A 52 2.07 -6.24 4.01
CA GLN A 52 1.69 -7.63 3.81
C GLN A 52 0.51 -7.72 2.85
N ILE A 53 0.68 -8.40 1.72
CA ILE A 53 -0.36 -8.65 0.72
C ILE A 53 -0.59 -10.15 0.63
N ARG A 54 -1.83 -10.61 0.87
CA ARG A 54 -2.18 -12.06 0.87
C ARG A 54 -1.17 -12.90 1.69
N ASP A 55 -0.95 -12.48 2.92
CA ASP A 55 0.01 -13.05 3.87
C ASP A 55 1.50 -12.98 3.49
N THR A 56 1.85 -12.41 2.33
CA THR A 56 3.24 -12.25 1.88
C THR A 56 3.72 -10.82 2.10
N THR A 57 4.88 -10.65 2.71
CA THR A 57 5.48 -9.33 2.90
C THR A 57 6.15 -8.85 1.62
N TYR A 58 5.76 -7.66 1.16
CA TYR A 58 6.35 -6.98 0.01
C TYR A 58 6.96 -5.65 0.44
N THR A 59 8.11 -5.33 -0.16
CA THR A 59 8.86 -4.12 0.12
C THR A 59 8.92 -3.26 -1.15
N PHE A 60 8.14 -2.18 -1.18
CA PHE A 60 8.11 -1.21 -2.27
C PHE A 60 9.15 -0.12 -2.04
N ASN A 61 10.21 -0.14 -2.83
CA ASN A 61 11.20 0.93 -2.88
C ASN A 61 10.69 2.10 -3.76
N ARG A 62 11.49 3.17 -3.85
CA ARG A 62 11.20 4.33 -4.70
C ARG A 62 10.78 3.97 -6.12
N LYS A 63 11.50 3.07 -6.79
CA LYS A 63 11.21 2.69 -8.18
C LYS A 63 9.84 2.00 -8.31
N HIS A 64 9.49 1.15 -7.34
CA HIS A 64 8.18 0.49 -7.32
C HIS A 64 7.05 1.50 -7.11
N LEU A 65 7.27 2.49 -6.24
CA LEU A 65 6.29 3.55 -5.97
C LEU A 65 6.17 4.53 -7.16
N GLU A 66 7.27 4.84 -7.86
CA GLU A 66 7.26 5.70 -9.05
C GLU A 66 6.43 5.12 -10.21
N ILE A 67 6.32 3.78 -10.30
CA ILE A 67 5.46 3.10 -11.29
C ILE A 67 3.98 3.32 -10.96
N MET A 68 3.62 3.42 -9.68
CA MET A 68 2.24 3.68 -9.26
C MET A 68 1.87 5.14 -9.53
N SER A 69 0.64 5.39 -9.96
CA SER A 69 0.09 6.75 -10.04
C SER A 69 -0.05 7.38 -8.65
N LYS A 70 -0.05 8.72 -8.58
CA LYS A 70 -0.25 9.46 -7.32
C LYS A 70 -1.53 9.03 -6.59
N SER A 71 -2.60 8.75 -7.33
CA SER A 71 -3.87 8.29 -6.78
C SER A 71 -3.77 6.89 -6.16
N GLU A 72 -3.13 5.94 -6.85
CA GLU A 72 -2.90 4.59 -6.32
C GLU A 72 -2.06 4.62 -5.06
N ARG A 73 -0.98 5.42 -5.06
CA ARG A 73 -0.16 5.62 -3.86
C ARG A 73 -0.96 6.20 -2.70
N HIS A 74 -1.77 7.23 -2.95
CA HIS A 74 -2.60 7.84 -1.92
C HIS A 74 -3.61 6.85 -1.32
N ILE A 75 -4.26 6.03 -2.17
CA ILE A 75 -5.19 5.00 -1.73
C ILE A 75 -4.46 3.93 -0.92
N LEU A 76 -3.30 3.46 -1.39
CA LEU A 76 -2.48 2.48 -0.69
C LEU A 76 -2.02 3.00 0.68
N TYR A 77 -1.48 4.22 0.73
CA TYR A 77 -1.01 4.82 1.98
C TYR A 77 -2.15 5.04 2.98
N GLY A 78 -3.30 5.54 2.48
CA GLY A 78 -4.50 5.72 3.28
C GLY A 78 -5.06 4.41 3.82
N HIS A 79 -5.03 3.34 3.02
CA HIS A 79 -5.46 2.01 3.45
C HIS A 79 -4.52 1.40 4.49
N LEU A 80 -3.22 1.53 4.26
CA LEU A 80 -2.19 0.99 5.17
C LEU A 80 -1.99 1.84 6.43
N GLY A 81 -2.61 3.04 6.50
CA GLY A 81 -2.47 3.96 7.63
C GLY A 81 -1.08 4.60 7.75
N VAL A 82 -0.32 4.64 6.65
CA VAL A 82 1.05 5.19 6.62
C VAL A 82 1.05 6.64 6.16
N ASP A 83 1.96 7.42 6.73
CA ASP A 83 2.15 8.82 6.36
C ASP A 83 2.90 8.92 5.03
N GLY A 84 2.12 8.89 3.93
CA GLY A 84 2.64 9.01 2.57
C GLY A 84 3.43 10.29 2.32
N ASN A 85 3.12 11.38 3.02
CA ASN A 85 3.86 12.63 2.88
C ASN A 85 5.29 12.50 3.43
N LYS A 86 5.46 11.83 4.58
CA LYS A 86 6.79 11.53 5.11
C LYS A 86 7.56 10.60 4.18
N LEU A 87 6.90 9.58 3.65
CA LEU A 87 7.53 8.65 2.72
C LEU A 87 8.01 9.38 1.44
N GLU A 88 7.14 10.11 0.77
CA GLU A 88 7.47 10.82 -0.48
C GLU A 88 8.48 11.96 -0.24
N ALA A 89 8.39 12.70 0.87
CA ALA A 89 9.32 13.78 1.20
C ALA A 89 10.76 13.29 1.45
N THR A 90 10.90 12.04 1.91
CA THR A 90 12.22 11.47 2.20
C THR A 90 12.76 10.61 1.06
N LEU A 91 11.88 10.16 0.16
CA LEU A 91 12.25 9.50 -1.08
C LEU A 91 12.55 10.50 -2.21
N ALA A 92 12.19 11.79 -2.09
CA ALA A 92 12.50 12.85 -3.06
C ALA A 92 14.01 13.09 -3.20
#